data_AF-A0A947EY55-F1
#
_entry.id   AF-A0A947EY55-F1
#
_cell.length_a   1.000
_cell.length_b   1.000
_cell.length_c   1.000
_cell.angle_alpha   90.00
_cell.angle_beta   90.00
_cell.angle_gamma   90.00
#
_symmetry.space_group_name_H-M   'P 1'
#
loop_
_entity.id
_entity.type
_entity.pdbx_description
1 polymer ?
#
loop_
_entity_poly.entity_id
_entity_poly.type
_entity_poly.pdbx_seq_one_letter_code
_entity_poly.pdbx_strand_id
1 'polypeptide(L)'
;MEQQKLPNVTIVIVLAILSYLCCCLYGVPAIILSGIGLLLIRSDERKCQENPEGYSNYKQLKTAKIMVIIGLVIGVLYLLWTIYQIQAMGGWDAMMEKSRELMEQWGIEE
;
A
#
# COMPACT_ATOMS: atom_id res chain seq x y z
N MET A 1 33.81 13.28 -10.37
CA MET A 1 32.61 13.83 -9.69
C MET A 1 32.22 12.86 -8.60
N GLU A 2 31.93 13.34 -7.38
CA GLU A 2 31.44 12.46 -6.32
C GLU A 2 30.03 11.98 -6.67
N GLN A 3 29.80 10.66 -6.63
CA GLN A 3 28.47 10.13 -6.92
C GLN A 3 27.55 10.30 -5.71
N GLN A 4 26.40 10.93 -5.93
CA GLN A 4 25.42 11.19 -4.88
C GLN A 4 24.41 10.04 -4.77
N LYS A 5 23.78 9.90 -3.60
CA LYS A 5 22.69 8.93 -3.41
C LYS A 5 21.37 9.59 -3.83
N LEU A 6 20.53 8.87 -4.57
CA LEU A 6 19.17 9.31 -4.85
C LEU A 6 18.40 9.48 -3.53
N PRO A 7 17.80 10.66 -3.29
CA PRO A 7 17.18 11.00 -2.01
C PRO A 7 15.88 10.23 -1.75
N ASN A 8 15.13 9.85 -2.79
CA ASN A 8 13.81 9.25 -2.59
C ASN A 8 13.86 7.72 -2.42
N VAL A 9 14.94 7.05 -2.82
CA VAL A 9 15.07 5.59 -2.70
C VAL A 9 14.85 5.11 -1.25
N THR A 10 15.49 5.76 -0.27
CA THR A 10 15.33 5.39 1.14
C THR A 10 13.91 5.64 1.64
N ILE A 11 13.32 6.78 1.27
CA ILE A 11 11.95 7.16 1.66
C ILE A 11 10.96 6.13 1.11
N VAL A 12 11.13 5.70 -0.14
CA VAL A 12 10.24 4.73 -0.78
C VAL A 12 10.35 3.35 -0.13
N ILE A 13 11.56 2.90 0.23
CA ILE A 13 11.73 1.64 0.96
C ILE A 13 11.00 1.69 2.30
N VAL A 14 11.12 2.80 3.05
CA VAL A 14 10.41 2.97 4.32
C VAL A 14 8.89 3.01 4.10
N LEU A 15 8.40 3.74 3.09
CA LEU A 15 6.98 3.77 2.72
C LEU A 15 6.46 2.38 2.37
N ALA A 16 7.24 1.57 1.65
CA ALA A 16 6.85 0.21 1.30
C ALA A 16 6.73 -0.68 2.54
N ILE A 17 7.70 -0.63 3.46
CA ILE A 17 7.66 -1.38 4.72
C ILE A 17 6.47 -0.97 5.58
N LEU A 18 6.22 0.34 5.71
CA LEU A 18 5.05 0.86 6.43
C LEU A 18 3.73 0.43 5.77
N SER A 19 3.67 0.37 4.45
CA SER A 19 2.52 -0.12 3.70
C SER A 19 2.19 -1.59 4.04
N TYR A 20 3.21 -2.45 4.19
CA TYR A 20 3.00 -3.84 4.61
C TYR A 20 2.47 -3.95 6.04
N LEU A 21 2.99 -3.14 6.97
CA LEU A 21 2.53 -3.13 8.35
C LEU A 21 1.09 -2.60 8.50
N CYS A 22 0.68 -1.66 7.64
CA CYS A 22 -0.63 -1.02 7.71
C CYS A 22 -1.74 -1.77 6.94
N CYS A 23 -1.42 -2.89 6.29
CA CYS A 23 -2.40 -3.70 5.52
C CYS A 23 -3.56 -4.21 6.40
N CYS A 24 -3.34 -4.40 7.70
CA CYS A 24 -4.30 -4.95 8.66
C CYS A 24 -5.49 -4.03 8.98
N LEU A 25 -5.40 -2.73 8.65
CA LEU A 25 -6.42 -1.73 8.96
C LEU A 25 -7.20 -1.33 7.69
N TYR A 26 -7.84 -2.28 7.00
CA TYR A 26 -8.70 -2.06 5.80
C TYR A 26 -8.02 -2.08 4.42
N GLY A 27 -6.71 -2.33 4.30
CA GLY A 27 -6.03 -2.49 2.98
C GLY A 27 -5.96 -1.25 2.08
N VAL A 28 -6.88 -0.29 2.22
CA VAL A 28 -6.91 1.01 1.52
C VAL A 28 -5.64 1.84 1.76
N PRO A 29 -5.09 1.94 2.98
CA PRO A 29 -3.86 2.72 3.22
C PRO A 29 -2.69 2.17 2.41
N ALA A 30 -2.60 0.84 2.28
CA ALA A 30 -1.50 0.19 1.57
C ALA A 30 -1.48 0.56 0.07
N ILE A 31 -2.66 0.70 -0.55
CA ILE A 31 -2.79 1.09 -1.95
C ILE A 31 -2.35 2.54 -2.15
N ILE A 32 -2.76 3.45 -1.26
CA ILE A 32 -2.41 4.88 -1.35
C ILE A 32 -0.90 5.09 -1.16
N LEU A 33 -0.31 4.50 -0.11
CA LEU A 33 1.12 4.61 0.14
C LEU A 33 1.96 4.00 -0.99
N SER A 34 1.56 2.84 -1.51
CA SER A 34 2.23 2.22 -2.65
C SER A 34 2.11 3.07 -3.93
N GLY A 35 0.94 3.69 -4.16
CA GLY A 35 0.74 4.62 -5.28
C GLY A 35 1.67 5.84 -5.23
N ILE A 36 1.80 6.46 -4.06
CA ILE A 36 2.71 7.61 -3.86
C ILE A 36 4.17 7.16 -4.06
N GLY A 37 4.55 6.00 -3.53
CA GLY A 37 5.89 5.43 -3.72
C GLY A 37 6.26 5.20 -5.19
N LEU A 38 5.28 4.81 -6.01
CA LEU A 38 5.44 4.59 -7.45
C LEU A 38 5.72 5.89 -8.20
N LEU A 39 5.04 6.98 -7.83
CA LEU A 39 5.28 8.31 -8.41
C LEU A 39 6.67 8.84 -8.06
N LEU A 40 7.12 8.64 -6.82
CA LEU A 40 8.43 9.06 -6.34
C LEU A 40 9.56 8.32 -7.07
N ILE A 41 9.42 6.99 -7.25
CA ILE A 41 10.38 6.19 -8.03
C ILE A 41 10.41 6.61 -9.49
N ARG A 42 9.27 6.94 -10.09
CA ARG A 42 9.22 7.39 -11.49
C ARG A 42 9.94 8.73 -11.68
N SER A 43 9.89 9.61 -10.68
CA SER A 43 10.67 10.85 -10.64
C SER A 43 12.17 10.58 -10.52
N ASP A 44 12.56 9.65 -9.66
CA ASP A 44 13.96 9.23 -9.47
C ASP A 44 14.55 8.52 -10.71
N GLU A 45 13.77 7.69 -11.38
CA GLU A 45 14.17 7.06 -12.64
C GLU A 45 14.45 8.10 -13.73
N ARG A 46 13.64 9.16 -13.83
CA ARG A 46 13.88 10.27 -14.75
C ARG A 46 15.17 11.02 -14.45
N LYS A 47 15.41 11.38 -13.18
CA LYS A 47 16.66 12.04 -12.76
C LYS A 47 17.89 11.19 -13.07
N CYS A 48 17.77 9.88 -12.90
CA CYS A 48 18.86 8.95 -13.21
C CYS A 48 19.09 8.77 -14.71
N GLN A 49 18.09 9.01 -15.56
CA GLN A 49 18.23 9.05 -17.02
C GLN A 49 18.87 10.35 -17.50
N GLU A 50 18.56 11.48 -16.84
CA GLU A 50 19.14 12.79 -17.14
C GLU A 50 20.61 12.89 -16.71
N ASN A 51 21.02 12.21 -15.63
CA ASN A 51 22.41 12.18 -15.17
C ASN A 51 22.81 10.80 -14.61
N PRO A 52 23.15 9.82 -15.46
CA PRO A 52 23.46 8.46 -15.02
C PRO A 52 24.80 8.34 -14.27
N GLU A 53 25.76 9.26 -14.50
CA GLU A 53 27.08 9.24 -13.84
C GLU A 53 27.06 9.87 -12.44
N GLY A 54 26.01 10.62 -12.12
CA GLY A 54 25.85 11.33 -10.84
C GLY A 54 25.37 10.47 -9.68
N TYR A 55 24.98 9.20 -9.90
CA TYR A 55 24.26 8.41 -8.91
C TYR A 55 24.79 6.99 -8.67
N SER A 56 25.08 6.65 -7.41
CA SER A 56 25.68 5.36 -7.03
C SER A 56 24.69 4.26 -6.62
N ASN A 57 23.47 4.62 -6.22
CA ASN A 57 22.49 3.69 -5.65
C ASN A 57 21.39 3.24 -6.64
N TYR A 58 21.69 3.19 -7.94
CA TYR A 58 20.74 2.74 -8.97
C TYR A 58 20.21 1.32 -8.74
N LYS A 59 21.03 0.42 -8.18
CA LYS A 59 20.58 -0.94 -7.79
C LYS A 59 19.48 -0.88 -6.71
N GLN A 60 19.60 0.01 -5.73
CA GLN A 60 18.60 0.17 -4.67
C GLN A 60 17.29 0.76 -5.21
N LEU A 61 17.35 1.67 -6.19
CA LEU A 61 16.16 2.19 -6.87
C LEU A 61 15.34 1.06 -7.51
N LYS A 62 16.01 0.13 -8.22
CA LYS A 62 15.32 -1.03 -8.82
C LYS A 62 14.69 -1.93 -7.76
N THR A 63 15.40 -2.19 -6.67
CA THR A 63 14.86 -2.98 -5.54
C THR A 63 13.64 -2.30 -4.94
N ALA A 64 13.71 -1.00 -4.67
CA ALA A 64 12.59 -0.23 -4.14
C ALA A 64 11.38 -0.28 -5.07
N LYS A 65 11.61 -0.22 -6.39
CA LYS A 65 10.54 -0.32 -7.40
C LYS A 65 9.82 -1.65 -7.34
N ILE A 66 10.57 -2.74 -7.24
CA ILE A 66 10.01 -4.08 -7.09
C ILE A 66 9.19 -4.17 -5.79
N MET A 67 9.71 -3.66 -4.67
CA MET A 67 9.01 -3.69 -3.38
C MET A 67 7.67 -2.94 -3.41
N VAL A 68 7.62 -1.77 -4.04
CA VAL A 68 6.38 -0.99 -4.19
C VAL A 68 5.36 -1.72 -5.07
N ILE A 69 5.80 -2.32 -6.18
CA ILE A 69 4.91 -3.07 -7.07
C ILE A 69 4.31 -4.27 -6.33
N ILE A 70 5.13 -5.03 -5.59
CA ILE A 70 4.64 -6.17 -4.80
C ILE A 70 3.61 -5.69 -3.76
N GLY A 71 3.88 -4.58 -3.07
CA GLY A 71 2.96 -4.01 -2.09
C GLY A 71 1.61 -3.61 -2.70
N LEU A 72 1.63 -3.01 -3.89
CA LEU A 72 0.43 -2.65 -4.63
C LEU A 72 -0.37 -3.89 -5.06
N VAL A 73 0.30 -4.91 -5.59
CA VAL A 73 -0.35 -6.17 -6.02
C VAL A 73 -1.02 -6.86 -4.82
N ILE A 74 -0.31 -6.97 -3.70
CA ILE A 74 -0.87 -7.56 -2.48
C ILE A 74 -2.05 -6.73 -1.96
N GLY A 75 -1.95 -5.40 -1.96
CA GLY A 75 -3.04 -4.51 -1.56
C GLY A 75 -4.30 -4.69 -2.42
N VAL A 76 -4.14 -4.82 -3.74
CA VAL A 76 -5.26 -5.07 -4.67
C VAL A 76 -5.88 -6.45 -4.46
N LEU A 77 -5.06 -7.50 -4.31
CA LEU A 77 -5.55 -8.86 -4.04
C LEU A 77 -6.32 -8.92 -2.71
N TYR A 78 -5.80 -8.24 -1.68
CA TYR A 78 -6.46 -8.14 -0.39
C TYR A 78 -7.79 -7.41 -0.52
N LEU A 79 -7.85 -6.28 -1.22
CA LEU A 79 -9.09 -5.54 -1.45
C LEU A 79 -10.15 -6.40 -2.18
N LEU A 80 -9.75 -7.15 -3.21
CA LEU A 80 -10.65 -8.09 -3.89
C LEU A 80 -11.14 -9.20 -2.96
N TRP A 81 -10.26 -9.75 -2.13
CA TRP A 81 -10.62 -10.76 -1.14
C TRP A 81 -11.64 -10.22 -0.14
N THR A 82 -11.43 -9.01 0.38
CA THR A 82 -12.35 -8.37 1.33
C THR A 82 -13.72 -8.12 0.70
N ILE A 83 -13.77 -7.64 -0.55
CA ILE A 83 -15.03 -7.49 -1.30
C ILE A 83 -15.72 -8.85 -1.47
N TYR A 84 -14.99 -9.89 -1.85
CA TYR A 84 -15.55 -11.24 -2.01
C TYR A 84 -16.13 -11.78 -0.70
N GLN A 85 -15.42 -11.60 0.42
CA GLN A 85 -15.90 -12.00 1.75
C GLN A 85 -17.20 -11.27 2.15
N ILE A 86 -17.27 -9.96 1.89
CA ILE A 86 -18.49 -9.16 2.16
C ILE A 86 -19.67 -9.68 1.33
N GLN A 87 -19.46 -9.95 0.03
CA GLN A 87 -20.51 -10.49 -0.84
C GLN A 87 -20.94 -11.90 -0.41
N ALA A 88 -19.98 -12.76 -0.05
CA ALA A 88 -20.25 -14.13 0.40
C ALA A 88 -20.98 -14.20 1.76
N MET A 89 -20.78 -13.21 2.64
CA MET A 89 -21.47 -13.11 3.94
C MET A 89 -22.93 -12.61 3.85
N GLY A 90 -23.47 -12.40 2.65
CA GLY A 90 -24.82 -11.86 2.45
C GLY A 90 -24.85 -10.35 2.21
N GLY A 91 -23.71 -9.78 1.80
CA GLY A 91 -23.58 -8.37 1.49
C GLY A 91 -23.58 -7.47 2.73
N TRP A 92 -23.62 -6.16 2.47
CA TRP A 92 -23.72 -5.17 3.54
C TRP A 92 -25.02 -5.32 4.36
N ASP A 93 -26.08 -5.85 3.75
CA ASP A 93 -27.39 -6.02 4.39
C ASP A 93 -27.36 -7.07 5.50
N ALA A 94 -26.76 -8.25 5.25
CA ALA A 94 -26.62 -9.28 6.28
C ALA A 94 -25.70 -8.86 7.43
N MET A 95 -24.69 -8.02 7.15
CA MET A 95 -23.82 -7.46 8.17
C MET A 95 -24.56 -6.43 9.04
N MET A 96 -25.45 -5.63 8.45
CA MET A 96 -26.32 -4.69 9.17
C MET A 96 -27.35 -5.40 10.04
N GLU A 97 -27.97 -6.48 9.53
CA GLU A 97 -28.95 -7.27 10.28
C GLU A 97 -28.30 -7.96 11.49
N LYS A 98 -27.15 -8.61 11.29
CA LYS A 98 -26.39 -9.22 12.38
C LYS A 98 -25.90 -8.19 13.41
N SER A 99 -25.53 -6.98 12.97
CA SER A 99 -25.17 -5.88 13.86
C SER A 99 -26.36 -5.40 14.69
N ARG A 100 -27.57 -5.41 14.11
CA ARG A 100 -28.81 -5.03 14.78
C ARG A 100 -29.22 -6.09 15.81
N GLU A 101 -29.20 -7.37 15.46
CA GLU A 101 -29.47 -8.48 16.38
C GLU A 101 -28.51 -8.51 17.58
N LEU A 102 -27.22 -8.21 17.35
CA LEU A 102 -26.24 -8.07 18.42
C LEU A 102 -26.53 -6.87 19.34
N MET A 103 -26.95 -5.72 18.81
CA MET A 103 -27.35 -4.59 19.66
C MET A 103 -28.58 -4.89 20.50
N GLU A 104 -29.55 -5.62 19.94
CA GLU A 104 -30.75 -6.09 20.65
C GLU A 104 -30.37 -7.13 21.74
N GLN A 105 -29.42 -8.04 21.48
CA GLN A 105 -28.94 -9.00 22.49
C GLN A 105 -28.15 -8.36 23.64
N TRP A 106 -27.43 -7.27 23.38
CA TRP A 106 -26.64 -6.56 24.40
C TRP A 106 -27.45 -5.52 25.19
N GLY A 107 -28.75 -5.36 24.89
CA GLY A 107 -29.67 -4.57 25.71
C GLY A 107 -29.34 -3.07 25.74
N ILE A 108 -28.89 -2.48 24.63
CA ILE A 108 -28.68 -1.02 24.50
C ILE A 108 -29.95 -0.31 23.99
N GLU A 109 -31.12 -0.94 24.20
CA GLU A 109 -32.42 -0.26 24.18
C GLU A 109 -32.90 -0.07 25.62
N GLU A 110 -32.29 0.88 26.34
CA GLU A 110 -32.97 1.82 27.26
C GLU A 110 -32.35 3.21 27.11
#